data_AF-A0A1Y3C671-F1
#
_entry.id   AF-A0A1Y3C671-F1
#
_cell.length_a   1.000
_cell.length_b   1.000
_cell.length_c   1.000
_cell.angle_alpha   90.00
_cell.angle_beta   90.00
_cell.angle_gamma   90.00
#
_symmetry.space_group_name_H-M   'P 1'
#
loop_
_entity.id
_entity.type
_entity.pdbx_description
1 polymer ?
#
loop_
_entity_poly.entity_id
_entity_poly.type
_entity_poly.pdbx_seq_one_letter_code
_entity_poly.pdbx_strand_id
1 'polypeptide(L)'
;MTLISISLDEFKKLSLATQAEILSIFQPQISCENSEDLDGELTRRQVSNLINGLSDKSKNILRTIVRNFSHDDINYKDLLKNLGMTEDDNLTGVWSGITKRSRNAAVANDPSFDLIAWNTNEDNIYVGCMHPTTFKYMSEYFK
;
A
#
# COMPACT_ATOMS: atom_id res chain seq x y z
N MET A 1 -14.81 -9.17 25.85
CA MET A 1 -14.75 -9.30 24.37
C MET A 1 -16.11 -8.87 23.85
N THR A 2 -16.19 -7.70 23.22
CA THR A 2 -17.46 -7.10 22.80
C THR A 2 -17.75 -7.54 21.37
N LEU A 3 -18.78 -8.37 21.16
CA LEU A 3 -19.24 -8.71 19.82
C LEU A 3 -20.00 -7.52 19.24
N ILE A 4 -19.50 -6.98 18.13
CA ILE A 4 -20.25 -6.03 17.30
C ILE A 4 -20.97 -6.86 16.24
N SER A 5 -22.29 -6.83 16.25
CA SER A 5 -23.13 -7.43 15.21
C SER A 5 -23.96 -6.35 14.55
N ILE A 6 -23.96 -6.32 13.22
CA ILE A 6 -24.83 -5.46 12.41
C ILE A 6 -25.72 -6.36 11.56
N SER A 7 -27.01 -6.05 11.46
CA SER A 7 -27.91 -6.77 10.56
C SER A 7 -27.68 -6.35 9.10
N LEU A 8 -28.01 -7.21 8.14
CA LEU A 8 -27.89 -6.91 6.71
C LEU A 8 -28.70 -5.66 6.30
N ASP A 9 -29.87 -5.48 6.91
CA ASP A 9 -30.74 -4.34 6.64
C ASP A 9 -30.20 -3.03 7.21
N GLU A 10 -29.51 -3.07 8.36
CA GLU A 10 -28.80 -1.91 8.90
C GLU A 10 -27.56 -1.59 8.07
N PHE A 11 -26.81 -2.62 7.65
CA PHE A 11 -25.64 -2.45 6.81
C PHE A 11 -25.99 -1.75 5.48
N LYS A 12 -27.09 -2.15 4.82
CA LYS A 12 -27.55 -1.53 3.56
C LYS A 12 -28.00 -0.07 3.71
N LYS A 13 -28.35 0.38 4.92
CA LYS A 13 -28.71 1.78 5.20
C LYS A 13 -27.49 2.69 5.34
N LEU A 14 -26.30 2.13 5.50
CA LEU A 14 -25.05 2.89 5.58
C LEU A 14 -24.68 3.43 4.20
N SER A 15 -23.85 4.48 4.17
CA SER A 15 -23.30 4.99 2.91
C SER A 15 -22.45 3.91 2.22
N LEU A 16 -22.35 3.95 0.88
CA LEU A 16 -21.50 3.01 0.14
C LEU A 16 -20.03 3.06 0.61
N ALA A 17 -19.54 4.24 0.98
CA ALA A 17 -18.20 4.39 1.54
C ALA A 17 -18.05 3.65 2.88
N THR A 18 -19.00 3.80 3.79
CA THR A 18 -19.01 3.13 5.10
C THR A 18 -19.19 1.62 4.96
N GLN A 19 -20.00 1.17 3.99
CA GLN A 19 -20.15 -0.24 3.67
C GLN A 19 -18.81 -0.86 3.21
N ALA A 20 -18.07 -0.16 2.35
CA ALA A 20 -16.75 -0.58 1.89
C ALA A 20 -15.73 -0.62 3.04
N GLU A 21 -15.73 0.38 3.93
CA GLU A 21 -14.86 0.40 5.11
C GLU A 21 -15.14 -0.80 6.03
N ILE A 22 -16.40 -1.06 6.38
CA ILE A 22 -16.76 -2.20 7.21
C ILE A 22 -16.35 -3.53 6.56
N LEU A 23 -16.59 -3.70 5.26
CA LEU A 23 -16.20 -4.91 4.54
C LEU A 23 -14.68 -5.09 4.51
N SER A 24 -13.90 -4.01 4.42
CA SER A 24 -12.44 -4.06 4.45
C SER A 24 -11.88 -4.60 5.78
N ILE A 25 -12.61 -4.43 6.89
CA ILE A 25 -12.24 -5.01 8.19
C ILE A 25 -12.34 -6.55 8.15
N PHE A 26 -13.26 -7.09 7.36
CA PHE A 26 -13.49 -8.52 7.22
C PHE A 26 -12.79 -9.12 5.99
N GLN A 27 -12.09 -8.30 5.20
CA GLN A 27 -11.29 -8.84 4.12
C GLN A 27 -10.19 -9.72 4.73
N PRO A 28 -9.97 -10.92 4.17
CA PRO A 28 -8.84 -11.74 4.59
C PRO A 28 -7.58 -10.89 4.45
N GLN A 29 -6.72 -10.93 5.47
CA GLN A 29 -5.41 -10.30 5.41
C GLN A 29 -4.77 -10.70 4.09
N ILE A 30 -4.44 -9.73 3.25
CA ILE A 30 -3.81 -9.97 1.94
C ILE A 30 -2.52 -10.76 2.21
N SER A 31 -2.54 -12.09 1.99
CA SER A 31 -1.35 -12.90 2.11
C SER A 31 -0.46 -12.55 0.93
N CYS A 32 0.76 -12.12 1.22
CA CYS A 32 1.74 -11.78 0.20
C CYS A 32 2.30 -13.01 -0.52
N GLU A 33 1.88 -14.20 -0.10
CA GLU A 33 2.27 -15.50 -0.64
C GLU A 33 1.71 -15.76 -2.05
N ASN A 34 0.59 -15.14 -2.42
CA ASN A 34 -0.03 -15.32 -3.74
C ASN A 34 0.13 -14.07 -4.60
N SER A 35 1.22 -14.00 -5.36
CA SER A 35 1.50 -12.88 -6.26
C SER A 35 0.45 -12.64 -7.35
N GLU A 36 -0.34 -13.66 -7.71
CA GLU A 36 -1.41 -13.58 -8.71
C GLU A 36 -2.66 -12.87 -8.20
N ASP A 37 -2.83 -12.77 -6.88
CA ASP A 37 -3.96 -12.10 -6.21
C ASP A 37 -3.62 -10.69 -5.72
N LEU A 38 -2.36 -10.24 -5.91
CA LEU A 38 -1.94 -8.90 -5.51
C LEU A 38 -2.48 -7.86 -6.50
N ASP A 39 -3.54 -7.15 -6.11
CA ASP A 39 -3.89 -5.90 -6.78
C ASP A 39 -2.71 -4.91 -6.71
N GLY A 40 -2.58 -4.05 -7.73
CA GLY A 40 -1.52 -3.05 -7.76
C GLY A 40 -0.57 -3.12 -8.97
N GLU A 41 -0.89 -3.88 -10.01
CA GLU A 41 -0.06 -3.91 -11.22
C GLU A 41 -0.04 -2.56 -11.95
N LEU A 42 1.15 -2.02 -12.18
CA LEU A 42 1.41 -0.86 -13.00
C LEU A 42 2.34 -1.22 -14.15
N THR A 43 2.04 -0.72 -15.35
CA THR A 43 2.97 -0.77 -16.47
C THR A 43 4.21 0.10 -16.21
N ARG A 44 5.32 -0.17 -16.90
CA ARG A 44 6.54 0.64 -16.82
C ARG A 44 6.29 2.14 -17.04
N ARG A 45 5.40 2.50 -17.97
CA ARG A 45 5.03 3.90 -18.24
C ARG A 45 4.30 4.53 -17.05
N GLN A 46 3.38 3.79 -16.42
CA GLN A 46 2.65 4.27 -15.25
C GLN A 46 3.57 4.44 -14.05
N VAL A 47 4.50 3.51 -13.84
CA VAL A 47 5.55 3.64 -12.80
C VAL A 47 6.38 4.91 -13.03
N SER A 48 6.83 5.17 -14.25
CA SER A 48 7.58 6.40 -14.54
C SER A 48 6.75 7.66 -14.26
N ASN A 49 5.47 7.68 -14.65
CA ASN A 49 4.59 8.83 -14.40
C ASN A 49 4.33 9.05 -12.90
N LEU A 50 4.10 7.96 -12.16
CA LEU A 50 3.96 7.97 -10.70
C LEU A 50 5.20 8.58 -10.05
N ILE A 51 6.39 8.02 -10.33
CA ILE A 51 7.63 8.44 -9.67
C ILE A 51 7.98 9.89 -10.04
N ASN A 52 7.84 10.29 -11.30
CA ASN A 52 8.11 11.66 -11.75
C ASN A 52 7.23 12.69 -11.03
N GLY A 53 5.99 12.33 -10.69
CA GLY A 53 5.07 13.20 -9.96
C GLY A 53 5.36 13.32 -8.46
N LEU A 54 6.13 12.40 -7.87
CA LEU A 54 6.35 12.36 -6.41
C LEU A 54 7.37 13.40 -5.95
N SER A 55 7.25 13.80 -4.66
CA SER A 55 8.25 14.61 -3.98
C SER A 55 9.55 13.82 -3.78
N ASP A 56 10.67 14.50 -3.52
CA ASP A 56 11.95 13.82 -3.28
C ASP A 56 11.91 12.94 -2.03
N LYS A 57 11.15 13.34 -0.99
CA LYS A 57 10.93 12.51 0.21
C LYS A 57 10.19 11.21 -0.17
N SER A 58 9.09 11.30 -0.90
CA SER A 58 8.34 10.12 -1.37
C SER A 58 9.17 9.22 -2.29
N LYS A 59 9.95 9.81 -3.23
CA LYS A 59 10.88 9.07 -4.09
C LYS A 59 11.94 8.34 -3.28
N ASN A 60 12.46 8.98 -2.23
CA ASN A 60 13.46 8.37 -1.37
C ASN A 60 12.90 7.15 -0.64
N ILE A 61 11.66 7.21 -0.13
CA ILE A 61 11.01 6.05 0.48
C ILE A 61 10.88 4.89 -0.52
N LEU A 62 10.31 5.14 -1.71
CA LEU A 62 10.16 4.08 -2.72
C LEU A 62 11.50 3.51 -3.17
N ARG A 63 12.53 4.37 -3.29
CA ARG A 63 13.90 3.95 -3.59
C ARG A 63 14.47 3.05 -2.49
N THR A 64 14.28 3.41 -1.22
CA THR A 64 14.73 2.60 -0.09
C THR A 64 14.01 1.26 -0.06
N ILE A 65 12.70 1.23 -0.34
CA ILE A 65 11.92 0.00 -0.46
C ILE A 65 12.55 -0.94 -1.49
N VAL A 66 12.68 -0.49 -2.75
CA VAL A 66 13.16 -1.38 -3.83
C VAL A 66 14.62 -1.81 -3.72
N ARG A 67 15.42 -1.14 -2.87
CA ARG A 67 16.85 -1.45 -2.69
C ARG A 67 17.13 -2.38 -1.53
N ASN A 68 16.26 -2.43 -0.53
CA ASN A 68 16.54 -3.12 0.74
C ASN A 68 15.54 -4.22 1.08
N PHE A 69 14.43 -4.31 0.35
CA PHE A 69 13.34 -5.25 0.63
C PHE A 69 13.01 -6.09 -0.60
N SER A 70 12.30 -7.20 -0.40
CA SER A 70 11.59 -7.90 -1.47
C SER A 70 10.22 -7.25 -1.71
N HIS A 71 9.51 -7.70 -2.75
CA HIS A 71 8.19 -7.16 -3.06
C HIS A 71 7.10 -7.62 -2.07
N ASP A 72 7.34 -8.67 -1.30
CA ASP A 72 6.40 -9.37 -0.41
C ASP A 72 6.75 -9.28 1.08
N ASP A 73 7.87 -8.63 1.44
CA ASP A 73 8.31 -8.49 2.83
C ASP A 73 8.91 -7.10 3.09
N ILE A 74 8.06 -6.05 3.01
CA ILE A 74 8.46 -4.68 3.35
C ILE A 74 8.17 -4.45 4.84
N ASN A 75 9.11 -4.81 5.70
CA ASN A 75 9.00 -4.55 7.14
C ASN A 75 9.04 -3.03 7.43
N TYR A 76 7.97 -2.49 8.02
CA TYR A 76 7.86 -1.05 8.27
C TYR A 76 8.93 -0.51 9.23
N LYS A 77 9.27 -1.27 10.29
CA LYS A 77 10.28 -0.84 11.26
C LYS A 77 11.66 -0.77 10.64
N ASP A 78 12.02 -1.76 9.82
CA ASP A 78 13.27 -1.76 9.09
C ASP A 78 13.29 -0.67 8.00
N LEU A 79 12.15 -0.36 7.39
CA LEU A 79 12.05 0.73 6.42
C LEU A 79 12.37 2.08 7.08
N LEU A 80 11.78 2.35 8.25
CA LEU A 80 12.08 3.55 9.04
C LEU A 80 13.56 3.61 9.41
N LYS A 81 14.12 2.50 9.89
CA LYS A 81 15.55 2.39 10.24
C LYS A 81 16.46 2.69 9.05
N ASN A 82 16.16 2.14 7.87
CA ASN A 82 16.91 2.40 6.63
C ASN A 82 16.80 3.86 6.14
N LEU A 83 15.74 4.56 6.54
CA LEU A 83 15.55 5.99 6.28
C LEU A 83 16.17 6.90 7.36
N GLY A 84 16.71 6.33 8.45
CA GLY A 84 17.15 7.08 9.62
C GLY A 84 16.01 7.78 10.35
N MET A 85 14.80 7.22 10.29
CA MET A 85 13.56 7.75 10.86
C MET A 85 13.10 6.88 12.04
N THR A 86 12.24 7.43 12.88
CA THR A 86 11.56 6.73 13.99
C THR A 86 10.05 6.66 13.74
N GLU A 87 9.33 5.90 14.59
CA GLU A 87 7.86 5.82 14.52
C GLU A 87 7.17 7.17 14.79
N ASP A 88 7.87 8.10 15.46
CA ASP A 88 7.39 9.45 15.76
C ASP A 88 7.46 10.40 14.55
N ASP A 89 8.20 10.03 13.50
CA ASP A 89 8.32 10.86 12.30
C ASP A 89 7.01 10.90 11.52
N ASN A 90 6.50 12.11 11.27
CA ASN A 90 5.27 12.29 10.52
C ASN A 90 5.45 11.97 9.02
N LEU A 91 4.99 10.79 8.62
CA LEU A 91 4.94 10.33 7.23
C LEU A 91 3.54 10.40 6.60
N THR A 92 2.52 10.88 7.32
CA THR A 92 1.13 10.94 6.83
C THR A 92 1.01 11.67 5.49
N GLY A 93 1.72 12.79 5.32
CA GLY A 93 1.74 13.53 4.06
C GLY A 93 2.45 12.79 2.92
N VAL A 94 3.46 11.97 3.25
CA VAL A 94 4.18 11.15 2.28
C VAL A 94 3.30 10.00 1.79
N TRP A 95 2.65 9.29 2.71
CA TRP A 95 1.73 8.20 2.40
C TRP A 95 0.54 8.70 1.59
N SER A 96 -0.09 9.80 2.03
CA SER A 96 -1.18 10.44 1.28
C SER A 96 -0.76 10.81 -0.15
N GLY A 97 0.44 11.36 -0.32
CA GLY A 97 0.99 11.71 -1.62
C GLY A 97 1.24 10.50 -2.53
N ILE A 98 1.78 9.41 -1.97
CA ILE A 98 2.01 8.15 -2.70
C ILE A 98 0.67 7.55 -3.12
N THR A 99 -0.26 7.35 -2.17
CA THR A 99 -1.58 6.76 -2.42
C THR A 99 -2.38 7.54 -3.46
N LYS A 100 -2.45 8.87 -3.34
CA LYS A 100 -3.20 9.68 -4.31
C LYS A 100 -2.63 9.56 -5.72
N ARG A 101 -1.30 9.56 -5.85
CA ARG A 101 -0.67 9.48 -7.17
C ARG A 101 -0.69 8.08 -7.75
N SER A 102 -0.60 7.04 -6.93
CA SER A 102 -0.70 5.67 -7.40
C SER A 102 -2.09 5.38 -7.96
N ARG A 103 -3.15 5.83 -7.26
CA ARG A 103 -4.54 5.77 -7.75
C ARG A 103 -4.73 6.49 -9.08
N ASN A 104 -4.15 7.68 -9.22
CA ASN A 104 -4.20 8.43 -10.49
C ASN A 104 -3.36 7.79 -11.61
N ALA A 105 -2.32 7.03 -11.25
CA ALA A 105 -1.45 6.35 -12.22
C ALA A 105 -2.05 5.01 -12.70
N ALA A 106 -2.85 4.36 -11.86
CA ALA A 106 -3.58 3.15 -12.20
C ALA A 106 -4.54 3.37 -13.37
N VAL A 107 -4.83 2.31 -14.13
CA VAL A 107 -5.81 2.39 -15.21
C VAL A 107 -7.17 2.76 -14.59
N ALA A 108 -7.85 3.74 -15.19
CA ALA A 108 -9.18 4.22 -14.78
C ALA A 108 -9.30 5.01 -13.45
N ASN A 109 -8.21 5.57 -12.90
CA ASN A 109 -8.26 6.31 -11.62
C ASN A 109 -8.92 5.49 -10.50
N ASP A 110 -8.49 4.24 -10.37
CA ASP A 110 -9.07 3.30 -9.41
C ASP A 110 -8.89 3.81 -7.97
N PRO A 111 -9.99 4.16 -7.25
CA PRO A 111 -9.91 4.68 -5.89
C PRO A 111 -9.55 3.62 -4.84
N SER A 112 -9.70 2.34 -5.18
CA SER A 112 -9.26 1.18 -4.38
C SER A 112 -7.81 0.78 -4.63
N PHE A 113 -7.15 1.37 -5.63
CA PHE A 113 -5.76 1.00 -5.94
C PHE A 113 -4.83 1.35 -4.78
N ASP A 114 -4.13 0.34 -4.29
CA ASP A 114 -3.06 0.48 -3.32
C ASP A 114 -1.74 0.01 -3.93
N LEU A 115 -0.73 0.89 -3.85
CA LEU A 115 0.60 0.57 -4.37
C LEU A 115 1.34 -0.41 -3.46
N ILE A 116 1.16 -0.25 -2.16
CA ILE A 116 1.70 -1.09 -1.10
C ILE A 116 0.52 -1.50 -0.25
N ALA A 117 0.17 -2.78 -0.28
CA ALA A 117 -0.81 -3.38 0.61
C ALA A 117 -0.14 -3.65 1.96
N TRP A 118 -0.63 -3.03 3.04
CA TRP A 118 -0.09 -3.21 4.38
C TRP A 118 -0.93 -4.20 5.18
N ASN A 119 -0.27 -5.14 5.85
CA ASN A 119 -0.85 -6.04 6.83
C ASN A 119 -0.01 -6.07 8.11
N THR A 120 -0.49 -6.77 9.13
CA THR A 120 0.26 -7.06 10.35
C THR A 120 0.64 -8.53 10.40
N ASN A 121 1.90 -8.84 10.71
CA ASN A 121 2.33 -10.21 10.98
C ASN A 121 1.94 -10.67 12.41
N GLU A 122 2.32 -11.89 12.80
CA GLU A 122 2.05 -12.48 14.13
C GLU A 122 2.59 -11.63 15.30
N ASP A 123 3.65 -10.86 15.06
CA ASP A 123 4.29 -9.96 16.04
C ASP A 123 3.66 -8.55 16.06
N ASN A 124 2.53 -8.34 15.38
CA ASN A 124 1.89 -7.03 15.16
C ASN A 124 2.80 -5.99 14.49
N ILE A 125 3.75 -6.44 13.67
CA ILE A 125 4.60 -5.56 12.86
C ILE A 125 3.92 -5.36 11.50
N TYR A 126 3.86 -4.10 11.05
CA TYR A 126 3.37 -3.78 9.72
C TYR A 126 4.32 -4.30 8.65
N VAL A 127 3.81 -5.15 7.76
CA VAL A 127 4.51 -5.69 6.60
C VAL A 127 3.76 -5.27 5.34
N GLY A 128 4.48 -4.68 4.41
CA GLY A 128 3.96 -4.15 3.16
C GLY A 128 4.28 -5.05 1.98
N CYS A 129 3.37 -5.11 1.03
CA CYS A 129 3.49 -5.94 -0.16
C CYS A 129 3.12 -5.16 -1.41
N MET A 130 3.87 -5.38 -2.48
CA MET A 130 3.72 -4.74 -3.79
C MET A 130 3.58 -5.81 -4.85
N HIS A 131 2.77 -5.53 -5.87
CA HIS A 131 2.71 -6.39 -7.04
C HIS A 131 4.12 -6.54 -7.67
N PRO A 132 4.60 -7.78 -7.94
CA PRO A 132 5.99 -8.03 -8.32
C PRO A 132 6.40 -7.33 -9.62
N THR A 133 5.49 -7.23 -10.60
CA THR A 133 5.76 -6.48 -11.85
C THR A 133 5.99 -5.00 -11.56
N THR A 134 5.17 -4.41 -10.69
CA THR A 134 5.31 -3.00 -10.28
C THR A 134 6.63 -2.78 -9.55
N PHE A 135 6.95 -3.66 -8.60
CA PHE A 135 8.21 -3.62 -7.86
C PHE A 135 9.43 -3.72 -8.78
N LYS A 136 9.40 -4.64 -9.76
CA LYS A 136 10.45 -4.80 -10.77
C LYS A 136 10.65 -3.53 -11.58
N TYR A 137 9.58 -2.91 -12.08
CA TYR A 137 9.69 -1.67 -12.85
C TYR A 137 10.17 -0.49 -12.00
N MET A 138 9.78 -0.40 -10.72
CA MET A 138 10.33 0.61 -9.80
C MET A 138 11.82 0.38 -9.55
N SER A 139 12.23 -0.87 -9.34
CA SER A 139 13.63 -1.25 -9.19
C SER A 139 14.44 -0.82 -10.40
N GLU A 140 13.95 -1.10 -11.62
CA GLU A 140 14.57 -0.68 -12.87
C GLU A 140 14.65 0.85 -13.03
N TYR A 141 13.64 1.59 -12.57
CA TYR A 141 13.64 3.05 -12.62
C TYR A 141 14.68 3.67 -11.68
N PHE A 142 14.90 3.09 -10.50
CA PHE A 142 15.82 3.62 -9.48
C PHE A 142 17.26 3.06 -9.53
N LYS A 143 17.57 2.19 -10.51
CA LYS A 143 18.94 1.77 -10.84
C LYS A 143 19.77 2.98 -11.24
#